data_AF-A0A956DWL1-F1
#
_entry.id   AF-A0A956DWL1-F1
#
_cell.length_a   1.000
_cell.length_b   1.000
_cell.length_c   1.000
_cell.angle_alpha   90.00
_cell.angle_beta   90.00
_cell.angle_gamma   90.00
#
_symmetry.space_group_name_H-M   'P 1'
#
loop_
_entity.id
_entity.type
_entity.pdbx_description
1 polymer ?
#
loop_
_entity_poly.entity_id
_entity_poly.type
_entity_poly.pdbx_seq_one_letter_code
_entity_poly.pdbx_strand_id
1 'polypeptide(L)'
;MAEADERRYHTPIGELTHAQLRERVRVMEPGIVYFRELPGGDCDNFEAMLGIVRELGEPMGTFVVIIDLGDATRPSPALLEKLLEATRTIGIRWCAVQSTSRLMKAVVEFVLRRMLRNKPHTVHSSLEEALVEARRALAEHRSDSMPS
;
A
#
# COMPACT_ATOMS: atom_id res chain seq x y z
N MET A 1 13.19 -21.63 18.12
CA MET A 1 13.22 -20.31 18.77
C MET A 1 13.43 -19.30 17.65
N ALA A 2 12.42 -18.48 17.34
CA ALA A 2 12.57 -17.45 16.32
C ALA A 2 13.50 -16.37 16.87
N GLU A 3 14.63 -16.11 16.21
CA GLU A 3 15.35 -14.86 16.38
C GLU A 3 14.34 -13.74 16.14
N ALA A 4 14.06 -12.96 17.18
CA ALA A 4 13.31 -11.73 17.00
C ALA A 4 14.11 -10.91 15.98
N ASP A 5 13.51 -10.63 14.83
CA ASP A 5 14.15 -9.91 13.74
C ASP A 5 14.46 -8.47 14.21
N GLU A 6 15.66 -8.29 14.76
CA GLU A 6 16.19 -7.03 15.31
C GLU A 6 16.56 -6.01 14.22
N ARG A 7 16.23 -6.29 12.95
CA ARG A 7 16.47 -5.34 11.85
C ARG A 7 15.84 -3.99 12.17
N ARG A 8 16.69 -2.96 12.12
CA ARG A 8 16.32 -1.57 12.29
C ARG A 8 16.38 -0.85 10.95
N TYR A 9 15.38 -0.01 10.73
CA TYR A 9 15.21 0.80 9.55
C TYR A 9 15.26 2.26 9.99
N HIS A 10 16.14 3.04 9.37
CA HIS A 10 16.19 4.46 9.62
C HIS A 10 15.00 5.13 8.90
N THR A 11 14.29 6.01 9.61
CA THR A 11 13.17 6.76 9.05
C THR A 11 13.27 8.21 9.49
N PRO A 12 12.58 9.16 8.82
CA PRO A 12 12.55 10.55 9.26
C PRO A 12 11.89 10.75 10.63
N ILE A 13 11.11 9.77 11.10
CA ILE A 13 10.46 9.80 12.42
C ILE A 13 11.25 9.02 13.48
N GLY A 14 12.44 8.49 13.15
CA GLY A 14 13.31 7.72 14.03
C GLY A 14 13.63 6.32 13.51
N GLU A 15 14.33 5.52 14.32
CA GLU A 15 14.56 4.10 14.01
C GLU A 15 13.28 3.29 14.25
N LEU A 16 12.89 2.47 13.27
CA LEU A 16 11.82 1.49 13.39
C LEU A 16 12.37 0.07 13.30
N THR A 17 11.83 -0.83 14.10
CA THR A 17 12.10 -2.27 14.04
C THR A 17 11.22 -2.96 13.00
N HIS A 18 11.60 -4.14 12.55
CA HIS A 18 10.76 -4.96 11.66
C HIS A 18 9.37 -5.23 12.25
N ALA A 19 9.27 -5.44 13.57
CA ALA A 19 7.98 -5.59 14.26
C ALA A 19 7.10 -4.33 14.16
N GLN A 20 7.68 -3.14 14.33
CA GLN A 20 6.95 -1.87 14.20
C GLN A 20 6.51 -1.61 12.74
N LEU A 21 7.31 -1.99 11.75
CA LEU A 21 6.87 -1.95 10.35
C LEU A 21 5.72 -2.92 10.08
N ARG A 22 5.76 -4.12 10.69
CA ARG A 22 4.69 -5.12 10.57
C ARG A 22 3.37 -4.63 11.15
N GLU A 23 3.37 -3.83 12.20
CA GLU A 23 2.12 -3.26 12.74
C GLU A 23 1.38 -2.34 11.75
N ARG A 24 2.09 -1.83 10.75
CA ARG A 24 1.57 -0.94 9.68
C ARG A 24 1.11 -1.69 8.44
N VAL A 25 1.44 -2.98 8.32
CA VAL A 25 1.03 -3.87 7.23
C VAL A 25 0.09 -4.93 7.78
N ARG A 26 -1.14 -4.98 7.30
CA ARG A 26 -2.14 -5.92 7.81
C ARG A 26 -2.90 -6.57 6.67
N VAL A 27 -3.12 -7.88 6.76
CA VAL A 27 -4.14 -8.54 5.96
C VAL A 27 -5.47 -8.19 6.61
N MET A 28 -6.30 -7.43 5.89
CA MET A 28 -7.64 -7.08 6.38
C MET A 28 -8.58 -8.26 6.17
N GLU A 29 -8.50 -8.86 4.98
CA GLU A 29 -9.27 -10.02 4.52
C GLU A 29 -8.43 -10.81 3.50
N PRO A 30 -8.75 -12.09 3.22
CA PRO A 30 -8.09 -12.84 2.15
C PRO A 30 -8.15 -12.09 0.81
N GLY A 31 -6.98 -11.66 0.31
CA GLY A 31 -6.85 -10.86 -0.92
C GLY A 31 -6.95 -9.34 -0.73
N ILE A 32 -7.00 -8.81 0.50
CA ILE A 32 -6.98 -7.36 0.79
C ILE A 32 -5.87 -7.06 1.79
N VAL A 33 -4.89 -6.29 1.35
CA VAL A 33 -3.75 -5.87 2.19
C VAL A 33 -3.87 -4.38 2.47
N TYR A 34 -3.84 -4.02 3.75
CA TYR A 34 -3.77 -2.64 4.21
C TYR A 34 -2.34 -2.27 4.55
N PHE A 35 -1.97 -1.06 4.15
CA PHE A 35 -0.68 -0.47 4.39
C PHE A 35 -0.84 0.98 4.87
N ARG A 36 -0.21 1.33 6.01
CA ARG A 36 -0.15 2.71 6.49
C ARG A 36 1.19 3.37 6.17
N GLU A 37 1.16 4.34 5.27
CA GLU A 37 2.35 5.09 4.80
C GLU A 37 3.08 5.76 5.96
N LEU A 38 4.42 5.73 5.93
CA LEU A 38 5.25 6.44 6.89
C LEU A 38 5.46 7.90 6.47
N PRO A 39 5.38 8.86 7.41
CA PRO A 39 5.80 10.24 7.14
C PRO A 39 7.24 10.26 6.63
N GLY A 40 7.43 10.81 5.43
CA GLY A 40 8.73 10.96 4.79
C GLY A 40 9.48 9.66 4.49
N GLY A 41 8.79 8.52 4.40
CA GLY A 41 9.41 7.22 4.15
C GLY A 41 10.47 7.27 3.04
N ASP A 42 11.50 6.45 3.20
CA ASP A 42 12.55 6.26 2.20
C ASP A 42 12.41 4.91 1.49
N CYS A 43 13.32 4.65 0.55
CA CYS A 43 13.35 3.43 -0.24
C CYS A 43 13.48 2.17 0.62
N ASP A 44 14.23 2.21 1.71
CA ASP A 44 14.55 1.04 2.53
C ASP A 44 13.32 0.60 3.32
N ASN A 45 12.55 1.55 3.82
CA ASN A 45 11.27 1.29 4.45
C ASN A 45 10.28 0.67 3.47
N PHE A 46 10.23 1.18 2.23
CA PHE A 46 9.36 0.62 1.20
C PHE A 46 9.71 -0.83 0.87
N GLU A 47 10.99 -1.14 0.69
CA GLU A 47 11.43 -2.51 0.45
C GLU A 47 11.14 -3.44 1.62
N ALA A 48 11.30 -2.98 2.86
CA ALA A 48 10.94 -3.74 4.05
C ALA A 48 9.44 -4.07 4.09
N MET A 49 8.60 -3.09 3.77
CA MET A 49 7.14 -3.28 3.70
C MET A 49 6.76 -4.26 2.59
N LEU A 50 7.43 -4.21 1.43
CA LEU A 50 7.26 -5.22 0.39
C LEU A 50 7.70 -6.62 0.83
N GLY A 51 8.79 -6.72 1.59
CA GLY A 51 9.24 -7.97 2.20
C GLY A 51 8.17 -8.59 3.09
N ILE A 52 7.58 -7.79 3.99
CA ILE A 52 6.49 -8.22 4.88
C ILE A 52 5.29 -8.69 4.06
N VAL A 53 4.92 -7.99 2.98
CA VAL A 53 3.83 -8.43 2.09
C VAL A 53 4.12 -9.78 1.44
N ARG A 54 5.37 -10.03 1.02
CA ARG A 54 5.77 -11.34 0.49
C ARG A 54 5.70 -12.45 1.54
N GLU A 55 6.05 -12.14 2.79
CA GLU A 55 5.92 -13.10 3.91
C GLU A 55 4.46 -13.50 4.19
N LEU A 56 3.50 -12.62 3.88
CA LEU A 56 2.08 -12.90 4.10
C LEU A 56 1.50 -13.94 3.12
N GLY A 57 2.28 -14.41 2.14
CA GLY A 57 2.00 -15.65 1.41
C GLY A 57 1.02 -15.56 0.24
N GLU A 58 0.48 -14.37 -0.07
CA GLU A 58 -0.42 -14.16 -1.21
C GLU A 58 0.36 -13.72 -2.47
N PRO A 59 0.03 -14.23 -3.66
CA PRO A 59 0.67 -13.80 -4.90
C PRO A 59 0.56 -12.28 -5.11
N MET A 60 1.67 -11.61 -5.44
CA MET A 60 1.71 -10.13 -5.55
C MET A 60 0.72 -9.53 -6.55
N GLY A 61 0.19 -10.33 -7.48
CA GLY A 61 -0.76 -9.90 -8.50
C GLY A 61 -2.23 -10.22 -8.22
N THR A 62 -2.62 -10.74 -7.05
CA THR A 62 -4.03 -11.16 -6.79
C THR A 62 -4.75 -10.33 -5.73
N PHE A 63 -4.05 -9.46 -5.01
CA PHE A 63 -4.65 -8.68 -3.92
C PHE A 63 -5.01 -7.25 -4.30
N VAL A 64 -5.99 -6.70 -3.60
CA VAL A 64 -6.26 -5.27 -3.57
C VAL A 64 -5.42 -4.64 -2.47
N VAL A 65 -4.76 -3.52 -2.78
CA VAL A 65 -3.96 -2.76 -1.83
C VAL A 65 -4.78 -1.59 -1.31
N ILE A 66 -4.92 -1.47 0.01
CA ILE A 66 -5.36 -0.24 0.67
C ILE A 66 -4.13 0.48 1.19
N ILE A 67 -3.94 1.73 0.79
CA ILE A 67 -2.83 2.58 1.26
C ILE A 67 -3.38 3.78 2.04
N ASP A 68 -3.05 3.87 3.31
CA ASP A 68 -3.43 4.97 4.17
C ASP A 68 -2.36 6.04 4.16
N LEU A 69 -2.74 7.20 3.60
CA LEU A 69 -1.88 8.36 3.40
C LEU A 69 -2.17 9.47 4.43
N GLY A 70 -2.90 9.17 5.52
CA GLY A 70 -3.28 10.16 6.52
C GLY A 70 -2.08 10.90 7.13
N ASP A 71 -0.94 10.21 7.28
CA ASP A 71 0.31 10.76 7.80
C ASP A 71 1.38 10.93 6.70
N ALA A 72 1.01 10.73 5.43
CA ALA A 72 1.97 10.75 4.34
C ALA A 72 2.45 12.17 4.05
N THR A 73 3.75 12.30 3.83
CA THR A 73 4.34 13.49 3.23
C THR A 73 4.71 13.21 1.78
N ARG A 74 5.06 14.26 1.02
CA ARG A 74 5.52 14.08 -0.35
C ARG A 74 6.72 13.10 -0.40
N PRO A 75 6.67 12.04 -1.23
CA PRO A 75 7.78 11.10 -1.33
C PRO A 75 9.00 11.78 -1.97
N SER A 76 10.20 11.31 -1.60
CA SER A 76 11.42 11.71 -2.28
C SER A 76 11.40 11.24 -3.75
N PRO A 77 12.11 11.90 -4.68
CA PRO A 77 12.17 11.46 -6.08
C PRO A 77 12.65 10.01 -6.24
N ALA A 78 13.63 9.57 -5.43
CA ALA A 78 14.14 8.20 -5.45
C ALA A 78 13.11 7.17 -4.98
N LEU A 79 12.37 7.49 -3.91
CA LEU A 79 11.27 6.63 -3.45
C LEU A 79 10.15 6.56 -4.49
N LEU A 80 9.83 7.70 -5.12
CA LEU A 80 8.82 7.74 -6.18
C LEU A 80 9.17 6.79 -7.33
N GLU A 81 10.43 6.73 -7.76
CA GLU A 81 10.87 5.79 -8.81
C GLU A 81 10.73 4.32 -8.41
N LYS A 82 11.11 3.94 -7.18
CA LYS A 82 10.90 2.57 -6.70
C LYS A 82 9.43 2.21 -6.53
N LEU A 83 8.60 3.16 -6.08
CA LEU A 83 7.15 2.98 -6.03
C LEU A 83 6.57 2.76 -7.44
N LEU A 84 7.06 3.49 -8.44
CA LEU A 84 6.67 3.28 -9.85
C LEU A 84 7.01 1.87 -10.34
N GLU A 85 8.14 1.32 -9.92
CA GLU A 85 8.56 -0.01 -10.31
C GLU A 85 7.74 -1.09 -9.59
N ALA A 86 7.62 -0.99 -8.26
CA ALA A 86 6.89 -1.96 -7.46
C ALA A 86 5.39 -2.00 -7.78
N THR A 87 4.77 -0.85 -8.01
CA THR A 87 3.34 -0.78 -8.36
C THR A 87 3.00 -1.49 -9.67
N ARG A 88 3.96 -1.70 -10.59
CA ARG A 88 3.75 -2.54 -11.78
C ARG A 88 3.49 -3.99 -11.41
N THR A 89 4.23 -4.49 -10.41
CA THR A 89 4.19 -5.89 -9.99
C THR A 89 3.16 -6.19 -8.91
N ILE A 90 2.61 -5.14 -8.26
CA ILE A 90 1.82 -5.29 -7.04
C ILE A 90 0.38 -4.84 -7.24
N GLY A 91 -0.53 -5.73 -6.86
CA GLY A 91 -1.96 -5.52 -6.71
C GLY A 91 -2.74 -5.37 -8.02
N ILE A 92 -4.00 -5.78 -7.96
CA ILE A 92 -4.99 -5.63 -9.05
C ILE A 92 -5.67 -4.24 -9.02
N ARG A 93 -5.77 -3.62 -7.85
CA ARG A 93 -6.31 -2.28 -7.61
C ARG A 93 -5.68 -1.67 -6.37
N TRP A 94 -5.60 -0.34 -6.35
CA TRP A 94 -5.12 0.45 -5.22
C TRP A 94 -6.21 1.38 -4.69
N CYS A 95 -6.49 1.33 -3.40
CA CYS A 95 -7.47 2.15 -2.70
C CYS A 95 -6.74 3.04 -1.69
N ALA A 96 -6.58 4.33 -2.00
CA ALA A 96 -5.92 5.25 -1.09
C ALA A 96 -6.92 5.84 -0.09
N VAL A 97 -6.51 5.99 1.16
CA VAL A 97 -7.26 6.69 2.22
C VAL A 97 -6.58 8.02 2.49
N GLN A 98 -7.32 9.12 2.38
CA GLN A 98 -6.84 10.46 2.70
C GLN A 98 -7.99 11.31 3.28
N SER A 99 -7.91 11.58 4.58
CA SER A 99 -8.98 12.19 5.38
C SER A 99 -8.88 13.71 5.54
N THR A 100 -7.74 14.32 5.18
CA THR A 100 -7.40 15.68 5.62
C THR A 100 -8.02 16.83 4.81
N SER A 101 -8.12 16.75 3.47
CA SER A 101 -8.78 17.81 2.66
C SER A 101 -9.08 17.40 1.20
N ARG A 102 -10.04 18.07 0.55
CA ARG A 102 -10.34 17.90 -0.90
C ARG A 102 -9.14 18.20 -1.80
N LEU A 103 -8.34 19.22 -1.45
CA LEU A 103 -7.11 19.55 -2.17
C LEU A 103 -6.11 18.40 -2.08
N MET A 104 -5.92 17.83 -0.88
CA MET A 104 -5.00 16.72 -0.70
C MET A 104 -5.48 15.46 -1.44
N LYS A 105 -6.79 15.19 -1.49
CA LYS A 105 -7.33 14.13 -2.33
C LYS A 105 -7.00 14.32 -3.81
N ALA A 106 -7.13 15.54 -4.34
CA ALA A 106 -6.77 15.83 -5.73
C ALA A 106 -5.27 15.65 -5.99
N VAL A 107 -4.41 16.03 -5.04
CA VAL A 107 -2.96 15.80 -5.12
C VAL A 107 -2.64 14.30 -5.10
N VAL A 108 -3.24 13.56 -4.18
CA VAL A 108 -3.09 12.10 -4.10
C VAL A 108 -3.55 11.45 -5.39
N GLU A 109 -4.71 11.83 -5.92
CA GLU A 109 -5.21 11.29 -7.18
C GLU A 109 -4.26 11.60 -8.35
N PHE A 110 -3.72 12.82 -8.43
CA PHE A 110 -2.73 13.18 -9.45
C PHE A 110 -1.46 12.33 -9.35
N VAL A 111 -0.94 12.13 -8.13
CA VAL A 111 0.23 11.28 -7.86
C VAL A 111 -0.05 9.83 -8.22
N LEU A 112 -1.18 9.27 -7.79
CA LEU A 112 -1.58 7.89 -8.08
C LEU A 112 -1.81 7.66 -9.57
N ARG A 113 -2.45 8.59 -10.29
CA ARG A 113 -2.57 8.50 -11.76
C ARG A 113 -1.21 8.43 -12.45
N ARG A 114 -0.27 9.26 -12.03
CA ARG A 114 1.11 9.22 -12.55
C ARG A 114 1.81 7.91 -12.19
N MET A 115 1.55 7.40 -10.99
CA MET A 115 2.22 6.23 -10.46
C MET A 115 1.74 4.93 -11.07
N LEU A 116 0.42 4.75 -11.04
CA LEU A 116 -0.27 3.53 -11.39
C LEU A 116 -0.55 3.44 -12.89
N ARG A 117 -0.45 4.56 -13.61
CA ARG A 117 -0.73 4.72 -15.05
C ARG A 117 -2.07 4.09 -15.44
N ASN A 118 -2.05 2.80 -15.78
CA ASN A 118 -3.18 2.03 -16.28
C ASN A 118 -3.84 1.16 -15.20
N LYS A 119 -3.25 1.06 -14.00
CA LYS A 119 -3.85 0.28 -12.92
C LYS A 119 -5.02 1.03 -12.28
N PRO A 120 -6.17 0.36 -12.08
CA PRO A 120 -7.30 0.95 -11.40
C PRO A 120 -6.92 1.45 -10.01
N HIS A 121 -7.38 2.65 -9.67
CA HIS A 121 -7.21 3.20 -8.33
C HIS A 121 -8.35 4.12 -7.93
N THR A 122 -8.53 4.27 -6.63
CA THR A 122 -9.57 5.10 -6.01
C THR A 122 -9.02 5.82 -4.79
N VAL A 123 -9.61 6.97 -4.44
CA VAL A 123 -9.20 7.77 -3.27
C VAL A 123 -10.43 8.00 -2.39
N HIS A 124 -10.34 7.60 -1.13
CA HIS A 124 -11.43 7.57 -0.17
C HIS A 124 -11.14 8.45 1.05
N SER A 125 -12.18 8.88 1.75
CA SER A 125 -12.07 9.70 2.97
C SER A 125 -11.73 8.87 4.20
N SER A 126 -12.13 7.59 4.18
CA SER A 126 -12.04 6.69 5.31
C SER A 126 -11.57 5.30 4.87
N LEU A 127 -11.05 4.54 5.84
CA LEU A 127 -10.71 3.13 5.65
C LEU A 127 -11.95 2.29 5.31
N GLU A 128 -13.11 2.62 5.86
CA GLU A 128 -14.36 1.90 5.61
C GLU A 128 -14.79 2.02 4.14
N GLU A 129 -14.76 3.22 3.58
CA GLU A 129 -15.05 3.47 2.15
C GLU A 129 -14.06 2.69 1.25
N ALA A 130 -12.77 2.72 1.60
CA ALA A 130 -11.74 1.99 0.87
C ALA A 130 -11.92 0.47 0.94
N LEU A 131 -12.35 -0.07 2.07
CA LEU A 131 -12.64 -1.50 2.24
C LEU A 131 -13.82 -1.95 1.39
N VAL A 132 -14.89 -1.15 1.32
CA VAL A 132 -16.05 -1.46 0.46
C VAL A 132 -15.62 -1.58 -1.00
N GLU A 133 -14.85 -0.61 -1.49
CA GLU A 133 -14.33 -0.62 -2.85
C GLU A 133 -13.34 -1.77 -3.09
N ALA A 134 -12.49 -2.07 -2.12
CA ALA A 134 -11.55 -3.17 -2.22
C ALA A 134 -12.24 -4.53 -2.34
N ARG A 135 -13.27 -4.77 -1.53
CA ARG A 135 -14.10 -5.99 -1.61
C ARG A 135 -14.77 -6.11 -2.96
N ARG A 136 -15.34 -5.01 -3.48
CA ARG A 136 -15.96 -4.96 -4.80
C ARG A 136 -14.96 -5.34 -5.89
N ALA A 137 -13.80 -4.70 -5.91
CA ALA A 137 -12.77 -4.95 -6.91
C ALA A 137 -12.23 -6.38 -6.88
N LEU A 138 -12.09 -6.96 -5.69
CA LEU A 138 -11.67 -8.35 -5.53
C LEU A 138 -12.73 -9.33 -6.06
N ALA A 139 -14.02 -9.04 -5.84
CA ALA A 139 -15.11 -9.85 -6.37
C ALA A 139 -15.20 -9.78 -7.91
N GLU A 140 -15.02 -8.60 -8.49
CA GLU A 140 -14.93 -8.39 -9.95
C GLU A 140 -13.80 -9.25 -10.55
N HIS A 141 -12.59 -9.16 -9.98
CA HIS A 141 -11.44 -9.91 -10.47
C HIS A 141 -11.60 -11.44 -10.37
N ARG A 142 -12.21 -11.93 -9.28
CA ARG A 142 -12.50 -13.37 -9.12
C ARG A 142 -13.52 -13.87 -10.14
N SER A 143 -14.48 -13.02 -10.52
CA SER A 143 -15.51 -13.36 -11.52
C SER A 143 -14.90 -13.43 -12.93
N ASP A 144 -13.98 -12.53 -13.26
CA ASP A 144 -13.27 -12.52 -14.55
C ASP A 144 -12.27 -13.68 -14.70
N SER A 145 -11.83 -14.27 -13.58
CA SER A 145 -10.81 -15.34 -13.55
C SER A 145 -11.40 -16.76 -13.60
N MET A 146 -12.72 -16.93 -13.57
CA MET A 146 -13.37 -18.23 -13.78
C MET A 146 -13.81 -18.35 -15.25
N PRO A 147 -13.15 -19.18 -16.08
CA PRO A 147 -13.62 -19.44 -17.43
C PRO A 147 -14.91 -20.27 -17.38
N SER A 148 -15.92 -19.80 -18.12
CA SER A 148 -17.12 -20.56 -18.48
C SER A 148 -16.81 -21.84 -19.24
#